data_AF-A0A257QLT3-F1
#
_entry.id   AF-A0A257QLT3-F1
#
_cell.length_a   1.000
_cell.length_b   1.000
_cell.length_c   1.000
_cell.angle_alpha   90.00
_cell.angle_beta   90.00
_cell.angle_gamma   90.00
#
_symmetry.space_group_name_H-M   'P 1'
#
loop_
_entity.id
_entity.type
_entity.pdbx_description
1 polymer ?
#
loop_
_entity_poly.entity_id
_entity_poly.type
_entity_poly.pdbx_seq_one_letter_code
_entity_poly.pdbx_strand_id
1 'polypeptide(L)'
;MNLFASVAQCLLEPRVLLSATWNGAGSSTNWSEGANWTGGTAPTSPVSGSVNFNNQGSHLVSNNDLGPVTTDHFAFLATTSNDFTVTGAALIASGGLLLIQNAQAVTLNSAVTLQGSAPAVQTTSGTSTLTINGVLAATNDIDVATSSGSTLNFVLGNSQNTFTQPITFANNVHLQVATPTGTDLTIPAAGTNSYLGQAGVSVTGTNSDLTLTAGGALSYGRSLSVSGSTDSATLSATTNLSWSSTASISLDNGATLTLTPNAGGDPQNPSGYLQLASIPITFGVNGGTLNVDGAMFPKGGNNLGPVTVNSASGTPGKIVSSQYPGIQPTNGAWGQTFIRLYNCGGSQGTGLLEFDLTNGALAEINACDQSNGFRFVGVDGGDVSGDSLSHDVGRFAPYFTGTGVLNIAGVLEFENAMQVNAYVGSITIANAISVVSGQTAFSGRTSASAGTLS
;
A
#
# COMPACT_ATOMS: atom_id res chain seq x y z
N MET A 1 59.59 46.24 23.34
CA MET A 1 58.57 46.36 22.27
C MET A 1 57.76 45.07 22.29
N ASN A 2 56.64 45.05 23.01
CA ASN A 2 55.66 43.96 23.02
C ASN A 2 54.29 44.61 23.12
N LEU A 3 53.54 44.51 22.01
CA LEU A 3 52.21 45.07 21.84
C LEU A 3 51.22 44.00 22.34
N PHE A 4 50.60 44.20 23.50
CA PHE A 4 49.48 43.36 23.93
C PHE A 4 48.18 43.90 23.31
N ALA A 5 47.70 43.22 22.28
CA ALA A 5 46.36 43.42 21.75
C ALA A 5 45.34 42.80 22.74
N SER A 6 44.59 43.66 23.41
CA SER A 6 43.41 43.29 24.19
C SER A 6 42.29 42.89 23.22
N VAL A 7 42.07 41.59 23.05
CA VAL A 7 40.87 41.07 22.38
C VAL A 7 39.75 41.07 23.42
N ALA A 8 38.87 42.06 23.34
CA ALA A 8 37.63 42.06 24.09
C ALA A 8 36.75 40.91 23.58
N GLN A 9 36.81 39.77 24.27
CA GLN A 9 35.87 38.67 24.09
C GLN A 9 34.51 39.14 24.59
N CYS A 10 33.67 39.63 23.66
CA CYS A 10 32.25 39.80 23.90
C CYS A 10 31.67 38.40 24.09
N LEU A 11 31.52 37.98 25.35
CA LEU A 11 30.73 36.81 25.72
C LEU A 11 29.29 37.09 25.29
N LEU A 12 28.93 36.61 24.10
CA LEU A 12 27.54 36.41 23.73
C LEU A 12 26.98 35.39 24.72
N GLU A 13 26.28 35.87 25.74
CA GLU A 13 25.45 35.00 26.56
C GLU A 13 24.53 34.24 25.61
N PRO A 14 24.56 32.90 25.61
CA PRO A 14 23.56 32.13 24.87
C PRO A 14 22.22 32.41 25.56
N ARG A 15 21.49 33.40 25.05
CA ARG A 15 20.08 33.57 25.40
C ARG A 15 19.40 32.31 24.89
N VAL A 16 19.15 31.39 25.81
CA VAL A 16 18.22 30.29 25.58
C VAL A 16 16.90 30.96 25.24
N LEU A 17 16.56 30.99 23.95
CA LEU A 17 15.27 31.44 23.48
C LEU A 17 14.26 30.49 24.13
N LEU A 18 13.52 31.01 25.11
CA LEU A 18 12.47 30.25 25.76
C LEU A 18 11.45 29.90 24.68
N SER A 19 11.27 28.60 24.40
CA SER A 19 10.24 28.13 23.48
C SER A 19 8.88 28.62 23.99
N ALA A 20 8.21 29.48 23.21
CA ALA A 20 6.96 30.09 23.59
C ALA A 20 5.79 29.22 23.13
N THR A 21 4.91 28.84 24.06
CA THR A 21 3.69 28.11 23.73
C THR A 21 2.53 29.08 23.61
N TRP A 22 1.94 29.19 22.42
CA TRP A 22 0.81 30.06 22.13
C TRP A 22 -0.48 29.26 22.28
N ASN A 23 -1.20 29.51 23.37
CA ASN A 23 -2.45 28.79 23.66
C ASN A 23 -3.65 29.60 23.17
N GLY A 24 -4.39 29.02 22.23
CA GLY A 24 -5.65 29.54 21.74
C GLY A 24 -6.68 29.69 22.86
N ALA A 25 -7.34 30.84 22.86
CA ALA A 25 -8.38 31.28 23.78
C ALA A 25 -9.49 31.96 22.95
N GLY A 26 -10.46 32.59 23.62
CA GLY A 26 -11.43 33.47 22.94
C GLY A 26 -12.50 32.77 22.11
N SER A 27 -13.37 33.59 21.51
CA SER A 27 -14.62 33.18 20.85
C SER A 27 -14.75 33.70 19.40
N SER A 28 -13.67 34.18 18.76
CA SER A 28 -13.67 34.52 17.32
C SER A 28 -13.08 33.37 16.47
N THR A 29 -13.53 33.22 15.23
CA THR A 29 -13.02 32.20 14.30
C THR A 29 -11.73 32.59 13.60
N ASN A 30 -11.26 33.84 13.74
CA ASN A 30 -10.05 34.36 13.10
C ASN A 30 -8.87 34.34 14.08
N TRP A 31 -7.83 33.57 13.76
CA TRP A 31 -6.67 33.42 14.64
C TRP A 31 -5.73 34.64 14.66
N SER A 32 -5.86 35.62 13.77
CA SER A 32 -5.12 36.89 13.81
C SER A 32 -5.53 37.80 14.97
N GLU A 33 -6.71 37.58 15.56
CA GLU A 33 -7.23 38.40 16.65
C GLU A 33 -6.54 38.10 17.98
N GLY A 34 -5.89 39.09 18.59
CA GLY A 34 -5.22 38.92 19.88
C GLY A 34 -6.12 38.40 21.01
N ALA A 35 -7.43 38.70 20.95
CA ALA A 35 -8.43 38.19 21.90
C ALA A 35 -8.60 36.65 21.87
N ASN A 36 -8.17 36.01 20.78
CA ASN A 36 -8.15 34.55 20.64
C ASN A 36 -6.90 33.89 21.20
N TRP A 37 -6.07 34.61 21.95
CA TRP A 37 -4.84 34.08 22.51
C TRP A 37 -4.72 34.39 23.99
N THR A 38 -4.18 33.41 24.72
CA THR A 38 -3.79 33.61 26.11
C THR A 38 -2.72 34.72 26.16
N GLY A 39 -2.99 35.80 26.88
CA GLY A 39 -2.13 36.98 26.92
C GLY A 39 -2.53 38.10 25.94
N GLY A 40 -3.60 37.93 25.16
CA GLY A 40 -4.21 39.00 24.37
C GLY A 40 -3.44 39.41 23.12
N THR A 41 -2.43 38.65 22.72
CA THR A 41 -1.57 38.93 21.56
C THR A 41 -1.51 37.70 20.67
N ALA A 42 -1.71 37.87 19.37
CA ALA A 42 -1.61 36.79 18.39
C ALA A 42 -0.15 36.47 18.04
N PRO A 43 0.17 35.21 17.71
CA PRO A 43 1.49 34.84 17.22
C PRO A 43 1.82 35.62 15.93
N THR A 44 3.05 36.09 15.83
CA THR A 44 3.58 36.77 14.63
C THR A 44 4.82 36.03 14.13
N SER A 45 4.95 35.92 12.82
CA SER A 45 5.99 35.09 12.19
C SER A 45 7.39 35.71 12.26
N PRO A 46 8.47 34.91 12.45
CA PRO A 46 8.48 33.51 12.86
C PRO A 46 8.29 33.34 14.38
N VAL A 47 7.66 32.25 14.79
CA VAL A 47 7.42 31.92 16.19
C VAL A 47 8.32 30.77 16.62
N SER A 48 9.13 30.96 17.67
CA SER A 48 9.79 29.85 18.36
C SER A 48 8.81 29.20 19.35
N GLY A 49 8.59 27.89 19.24
CA GLY A 49 7.65 27.11 20.05
C GLY A 49 6.36 26.73 19.33
N SER A 50 5.40 26.19 20.08
CA SER A 50 4.17 25.58 19.54
C SER A 50 2.98 26.53 19.52
N VAL A 51 2.16 26.41 18.48
CA VAL A 51 0.84 27.04 18.36
C VAL A 51 -0.24 26.02 18.67
N ASN A 52 -0.96 26.23 19.76
CA ASN A 52 -1.86 25.27 20.37
C ASN A 52 -3.32 25.71 20.23
N PHE A 53 -4.12 24.97 19.47
CA PHE A 53 -5.55 25.20 19.26
C PHE A 53 -6.38 24.50 20.36
N ASN A 54 -6.47 25.11 21.55
CA ASN A 54 -6.99 24.48 22.79
C ASN A 54 -8.49 24.70 23.06
N ASN A 55 -9.11 25.71 22.46
CA ASN A 55 -10.49 26.12 22.72
C ASN A 55 -11.44 25.75 21.57
N GLN A 56 -11.40 24.49 21.14
CA GLN A 56 -12.16 24.02 19.96
C GLN A 56 -13.67 23.98 20.21
N GLY A 57 -14.12 23.93 21.47
CA GLY A 57 -15.53 23.80 21.83
C GLY A 57 -16.44 24.94 21.38
N SER A 58 -15.88 26.13 21.13
CA SER A 58 -16.61 27.28 20.54
C SER A 58 -16.34 27.50 19.05
N HIS A 59 -15.46 26.69 18.44
CA HIS A 59 -14.82 26.97 17.14
C HIS A 59 -14.64 25.73 16.26
N LEU A 60 -15.73 25.02 15.96
CA LEU A 60 -15.64 23.80 15.13
C LEU A 60 -15.12 24.07 13.71
N VAL A 61 -15.25 25.32 13.24
CA VAL A 61 -14.67 25.81 11.99
C VAL A 61 -13.89 27.08 12.27
N SER A 62 -12.60 27.05 12.00
CA SER A 62 -11.70 28.18 12.21
C SER A 62 -11.00 28.61 10.92
N ASN A 63 -10.69 29.90 10.85
CA ASN A 63 -9.95 30.53 9.78
C ASN A 63 -8.55 30.88 10.28
N ASN A 64 -7.54 30.18 9.78
CA ASN A 64 -6.14 30.53 9.99
C ASN A 64 -5.79 31.73 9.12
N ASP A 65 -5.86 32.93 9.68
CA ASP A 65 -5.50 34.20 9.05
C ASP A 65 -4.27 34.84 9.69
N LEU A 66 -3.46 34.06 10.42
CA LEU A 66 -2.20 34.48 11.04
C LEU A 66 -1.12 34.97 10.06
N GLY A 67 -1.35 34.85 8.74
CA GLY A 67 -0.33 35.02 7.72
C GLY A 67 0.66 33.83 7.68
N PRO A 68 1.82 33.96 7.04
CA PRO A 68 2.79 32.87 6.91
C PRO A 68 3.56 32.65 8.23
N VAL A 69 2.89 32.14 9.25
CA VAL A 69 3.52 31.78 10.54
C VAL A 69 4.27 30.47 10.38
N THR A 70 5.56 30.51 10.66
CA THR A 70 6.39 29.33 10.93
C THR A 70 6.44 29.10 12.44
N THR A 71 6.15 27.88 12.88
CA THR A 71 6.15 27.45 14.29
C THR A 71 6.88 26.11 14.43
N ASP A 72 7.26 25.72 15.65
CA ASP A 72 7.77 24.37 15.88
C ASP A 72 6.65 23.34 15.67
N HIS A 73 5.50 23.49 16.32
CA HIS A 73 4.38 22.57 16.15
C HIS A 73 3.05 23.30 16.08
N PHE A 74 2.14 22.81 15.24
CA PHE A 74 0.71 23.05 15.45
C PHE A 74 0.13 21.92 16.28
N ALA A 75 -0.35 22.25 17.49
CA ALA A 75 -1.00 21.29 18.36
C ALA A 75 -2.51 21.46 18.34
N PHE A 76 -3.24 20.39 18.03
CA PHE A 76 -4.70 20.35 18.07
C PHE A 76 -5.12 19.65 19.36
N LEU A 77 -5.36 20.45 20.38
CA LEU A 77 -5.68 20.01 21.74
C LEU A 77 -7.18 20.19 21.96
N ALA A 78 -7.93 19.11 21.88
CA ALA A 78 -9.37 19.19 22.12
C ALA A 78 -9.71 18.88 23.58
N THR A 79 -10.56 19.73 24.17
CA THR A 79 -11.15 19.52 25.49
C THR A 79 -12.60 19.00 25.42
N THR A 80 -13.18 18.93 24.22
CA THR A 80 -14.56 18.46 23.95
C THR A 80 -14.54 17.25 23.02
N SER A 81 -15.66 16.84 22.40
CA SER A 81 -15.76 15.66 21.51
C SER A 81 -16.26 16.01 20.09
N ASN A 82 -16.02 17.22 19.61
CA ASN A 82 -16.50 17.73 18.33
C ASN A 82 -15.38 17.81 17.29
N ASP A 83 -15.72 17.63 16.01
CA ASP A 83 -14.77 17.77 14.90
C ASP A 83 -14.30 19.23 14.73
N PHE A 84 -13.04 19.40 14.32
CA PHE A 84 -12.39 20.69 14.19
C PHE A 84 -11.83 20.89 12.78
N THR A 85 -12.25 21.98 12.12
CA THR A 85 -11.80 22.32 10.76
C THR A 85 -10.99 23.61 10.77
N VAL A 86 -9.83 23.61 10.10
CA VAL A 86 -9.02 24.79 9.83
C VAL A 86 -9.03 25.10 8.34
N THR A 87 -9.34 26.35 8.00
CA THR A 87 -9.31 26.92 6.64
C THR A 87 -8.35 28.10 6.59
N GLY A 88 -8.12 28.69 5.42
CA GLY A 88 -7.37 29.94 5.29
C GLY A 88 -5.91 29.76 4.84
N ALA A 89 -5.00 30.53 5.42
CA ALA A 89 -3.58 30.57 5.08
C ALA A 89 -2.87 29.25 5.38
N ALA A 90 -1.75 29.02 4.69
CA ALA A 90 -0.92 27.83 4.85
C ALA A 90 -0.35 27.71 6.27
N LEU A 91 -0.28 26.49 6.77
CA LEU A 91 0.33 26.13 8.05
C LEU A 91 1.77 25.68 7.79
N ILE A 92 2.76 26.38 8.36
CA ILE A 92 4.18 26.03 8.19
C ILE A 92 4.77 25.62 9.54
N ALA A 93 5.24 24.38 9.67
CA ALA A 93 5.77 23.84 10.92
C ALA A 93 7.15 23.18 10.75
N SER A 94 8.10 23.47 11.64
CA SER A 94 9.47 22.90 11.65
C SER A 94 9.61 21.60 12.47
N GLY A 95 8.67 21.32 13.36
CA GLY A 95 8.61 20.13 14.21
C GLY A 95 7.38 19.25 13.95
N GLY A 96 6.34 19.78 13.31
CA GLY A 96 5.25 18.97 12.75
C GLY A 96 3.84 19.32 13.24
N LEU A 97 2.94 18.33 13.16
CA LEU A 97 1.55 18.41 13.62
C LEU A 97 1.35 17.48 14.82
N LEU A 98 0.77 17.99 15.89
CA LEU A 98 0.55 17.24 17.11
C LEU A 98 -0.94 17.17 17.43
N LEU A 99 -1.51 15.98 17.40
CA LEU A 99 -2.91 15.72 17.77
C LEU A 99 -2.93 15.11 19.17
N ILE A 100 -3.41 15.86 20.14
CA ILE A 100 -3.53 15.37 21.53
C ILE A 100 -5.02 15.30 21.83
N GLN A 101 -5.64 14.13 21.59
CA GLN A 101 -7.10 14.03 21.58
C GLN A 101 -7.67 12.70 22.09
N ASN A 102 -8.97 12.71 22.40
CA ASN A 102 -9.84 11.55 22.58
C ASN A 102 -10.88 11.53 21.43
N ALA A 103 -10.76 10.63 20.44
CA ALA A 103 -11.83 10.27 19.50
C ALA A 103 -12.40 11.36 18.56
N GLN A 104 -11.59 12.30 18.06
CA GLN A 104 -12.08 13.38 17.18
C GLN A 104 -11.42 13.42 15.78
N ALA A 105 -12.10 14.05 14.82
CA ALA A 105 -11.54 14.39 13.52
C ALA A 105 -11.05 15.85 13.45
N VAL A 106 -9.80 16.04 13.02
CA VAL A 106 -9.22 17.32 12.61
C VAL A 106 -9.19 17.38 11.09
N THR A 107 -9.71 18.44 10.49
CA THR A 107 -9.68 18.67 9.04
C THR A 107 -8.90 19.95 8.72
N LEU A 108 -7.85 19.85 7.92
CA LEU A 108 -7.04 20.96 7.44
C LEU A 108 -7.34 21.19 5.96
N ASN A 109 -8.15 22.19 5.66
CA ASN A 109 -8.41 22.64 4.29
C ASN A 109 -7.32 23.62 3.79
N SER A 110 -6.48 24.12 4.69
CA SER A 110 -5.29 24.89 4.37
C SER A 110 -4.15 23.99 3.86
N ALA A 111 -3.28 24.54 3.01
CA ALA A 111 -2.01 23.90 2.72
C ALA A 111 -1.18 23.74 4.00
N VAL A 112 -0.40 22.66 4.09
CA VAL A 112 0.48 22.34 5.21
C VAL A 112 1.89 22.14 4.66
N THR A 113 2.87 22.84 5.21
CA THR A 113 4.28 22.64 4.90
C THR A 113 5.03 22.19 6.15
N LEU A 114 5.56 20.97 6.11
CA LEU A 114 6.40 20.41 7.16
C LEU A 114 7.87 20.55 6.76
N GLN A 115 8.61 21.32 7.55
CA GLN A 115 10.04 21.58 7.36
C GLN A 115 10.82 21.16 8.62
N GLY A 116 12.14 21.34 8.65
CA GLY A 116 12.97 20.96 9.79
C GLY A 116 13.41 19.49 9.80
N SER A 117 14.28 19.11 10.73
CA SER A 117 15.07 17.86 10.62
C SER A 117 14.31 16.57 10.90
N ALA A 118 13.12 16.63 11.49
CA ALA A 118 12.29 15.46 11.80
C ALA A 118 10.84 15.87 12.11
N PRO A 119 10.12 16.52 11.17
CA PRO A 119 8.72 16.84 11.40
C PRO A 119 7.91 15.56 11.65
N ALA A 120 7.07 15.59 12.68
CA ALA A 120 6.23 14.45 13.02
C ALA A 120 4.74 14.79 12.97
N VAL A 121 3.91 13.84 12.50
CA VAL A 121 2.46 13.87 12.69
C VAL A 121 2.13 12.86 13.76
N GLN A 122 1.72 13.32 14.94
CA GLN A 122 1.58 12.44 16.10
C GLN A 122 0.17 12.45 16.68
N THR A 123 -0.31 11.28 17.13
CA THR A 123 -1.39 11.20 18.12
C THR A 123 -0.94 10.56 19.42
N THR A 124 -1.33 11.13 20.55
CA THR A 124 -0.87 10.69 21.88
C THR A 124 -1.90 9.89 22.67
N SER A 125 -3.17 9.83 22.25
CA SER A 125 -4.23 9.10 22.95
C SER A 125 -5.40 8.76 22.02
N GLY A 126 -6.11 7.67 22.35
CA GLY A 126 -7.38 7.30 21.72
C GLY A 126 -7.29 6.99 20.23
N THR A 127 -8.44 6.99 19.57
CA THR A 127 -8.52 7.01 18.10
C THR A 127 -8.61 8.48 17.66
N SER A 128 -7.91 8.89 16.61
CA SER A 128 -8.03 10.24 16.05
C SER A 128 -8.11 10.14 14.54
N THR A 129 -8.73 11.12 13.89
CA THR A 129 -8.67 11.27 12.44
C THR A 129 -8.03 12.61 12.11
N LEU A 130 -7.01 12.62 11.24
CA LEU A 130 -6.46 13.85 10.67
C LEU A 130 -6.69 13.81 9.17
N THR A 131 -7.50 14.74 8.66
CA THR A 131 -7.73 14.94 7.23
C THR A 131 -7.01 16.18 6.76
N ILE A 132 -6.21 16.08 5.70
CA ILE A 132 -5.57 17.23 5.06
C ILE A 132 -6.08 17.32 3.62
N ASN A 133 -6.99 18.27 3.39
CA ASN A 133 -7.57 18.57 2.07
C ASN A 133 -6.79 19.66 1.31
N GLY A 134 -5.96 20.45 2.01
CA GLY A 134 -4.96 21.29 1.38
C GLY A 134 -3.73 20.48 0.95
N VAL A 135 -2.81 21.11 0.21
CA VAL A 135 -1.54 20.46 -0.18
C VAL A 135 -0.68 20.24 1.07
N LEU A 136 -0.37 18.99 1.39
CA LEU A 136 0.71 18.63 2.31
C LEU A 136 2.03 18.57 1.53
N ALA A 137 2.96 19.43 1.89
CA ALA A 137 4.32 19.45 1.36
C ALA A 137 5.32 19.17 2.49
N ALA A 138 6.34 18.34 2.24
CA ALA A 138 7.46 18.20 3.16
C ALA A 138 8.81 18.09 2.47
N THR A 139 9.79 18.82 3.01
CA THR A 139 11.15 18.88 2.47
C THR A 139 12.10 17.86 3.10
N ASN A 140 11.71 17.27 4.22
CA ASN A 140 12.49 16.32 5.03
C ASN A 140 11.63 15.10 5.38
N ASP A 141 12.26 14.06 5.95
CA ASP A 141 11.57 12.85 6.42
C ASP A 141 10.41 13.22 7.36
N ILE A 142 9.22 12.64 7.13
CA ILE A 142 8.08 12.79 8.05
C ILE A 142 7.89 11.50 8.83
N ASP A 143 7.81 11.60 10.15
CA ASP A 143 7.36 10.51 11.01
C ASP A 143 5.89 10.67 11.37
N VAL A 144 5.02 9.82 10.82
CA VAL A 144 3.61 9.73 11.23
C VAL A 144 3.48 8.60 12.26
N ALA A 145 3.17 8.94 13.50
CA ALA A 145 3.21 7.97 14.59
C ALA A 145 2.04 8.11 15.57
N THR A 146 1.69 7.02 16.25
CA THR A 146 0.80 7.04 17.41
C THR A 146 1.52 6.62 18.69
N SER A 147 1.04 7.02 19.86
CA SER A 147 1.46 6.39 21.12
C SER A 147 0.91 4.96 21.23
N SER A 148 1.53 4.13 22.08
CA SER A 148 1.06 2.75 22.31
C SER A 148 -0.41 2.71 22.75
N GLY A 149 -1.24 1.94 22.04
CA GLY A 149 -2.67 1.83 22.29
C GLY A 149 -3.55 2.88 21.60
N SER A 150 -2.94 3.86 20.93
CA SER A 150 -3.65 4.88 20.15
C SER A 150 -3.71 4.53 18.67
N THR A 151 -4.72 5.05 17.97
CA THR A 151 -4.94 4.87 16.52
C THR A 151 -5.07 6.23 15.82
N LEU A 152 -4.45 6.40 14.65
CA LEU A 152 -4.57 7.62 13.84
C LEU A 152 -5.07 7.24 12.45
N ASN A 153 -6.26 7.68 12.05
CA ASN A 153 -6.68 7.66 10.66
C ASN A 153 -6.12 8.92 9.97
N PHE A 154 -5.04 8.79 9.22
CA PHE A 154 -4.40 9.87 8.49
C PHE A 154 -4.93 9.90 7.05
N VAL A 155 -5.71 10.92 6.73
CA VAL A 155 -6.39 11.09 5.44
C VAL A 155 -5.69 12.18 4.64
N LEU A 156 -5.11 11.80 3.51
CA LEU A 156 -4.59 12.71 2.51
C LEU A 156 -5.67 12.96 1.45
N GLY A 157 -6.36 14.10 1.56
CA GLY A 157 -7.49 14.47 0.71
C GLY A 157 -7.14 15.33 -0.51
N ASN A 158 -5.91 15.84 -0.58
CA ASN A 158 -5.41 16.58 -1.75
C ASN A 158 -4.53 15.69 -2.62
N SER A 159 -4.70 15.75 -3.94
CA SER A 159 -3.90 14.95 -4.85
C SER A 159 -2.57 15.57 -5.27
N GLN A 160 -2.34 16.84 -4.90
CA GLN A 160 -1.09 17.55 -5.14
C GLN A 160 -0.13 17.48 -3.95
N ASN A 161 -0.32 16.54 -3.01
CA ASN A 161 0.63 16.34 -1.92
C ASN A 161 2.02 16.01 -2.48
N THR A 162 3.06 16.63 -1.92
CA THR A 162 4.44 16.51 -2.42
C THR A 162 5.41 16.22 -1.29
N PHE A 163 6.21 15.18 -1.45
CA PHE A 163 7.23 14.79 -0.49
C PHE A 163 8.55 14.68 -1.22
N THR A 164 9.57 15.42 -0.78
CA THR A 164 10.91 15.31 -1.36
C THR A 164 11.77 14.26 -0.66
N GLN A 165 11.26 13.69 0.43
CA GLN A 165 11.90 12.70 1.29
C GLN A 165 10.85 11.68 1.78
N PRO A 166 11.26 10.51 2.31
CA PRO A 166 10.35 9.48 2.81
C PRO A 166 9.32 9.96 3.84
N ILE A 167 8.20 9.23 3.91
CA ILE A 167 7.28 9.26 5.05
C ILE A 167 7.34 7.90 5.73
N THR A 168 7.56 7.90 7.04
CA THR A 168 7.55 6.71 7.90
C THR A 168 6.24 6.66 8.67
N PHE A 169 5.58 5.51 8.67
CA PHE A 169 4.37 5.27 9.46
C PHE A 169 4.68 4.29 10.59
N ALA A 170 4.39 4.69 11.83
CA ALA A 170 4.69 3.89 13.02
C ALA A 170 3.47 3.74 13.92
N ASN A 171 3.35 2.57 14.56
CA ASN A 171 2.21 2.20 15.42
C ASN A 171 0.89 2.22 14.64
N ASN A 172 -0.28 2.23 15.31
CA ASN A 172 -1.59 2.02 14.65
C ASN A 172 -2.06 3.24 13.82
N VAL A 173 -1.29 3.65 12.82
CA VAL A 173 -1.72 4.63 11.83
C VAL A 173 -2.50 3.91 10.72
N HIS A 174 -3.60 4.47 10.24
CA HIS A 174 -4.28 4.03 9.04
C HIS A 174 -4.14 5.14 8.01
N LEU A 175 -3.44 4.88 6.90
CA LEU A 175 -3.33 5.84 5.81
C LEU A 175 -4.53 5.67 4.89
N GLN A 176 -5.28 6.74 4.69
CA GLN A 176 -6.30 6.84 3.64
C GLN A 176 -5.88 7.91 2.64
N VAL A 177 -5.92 7.56 1.37
CA VAL A 177 -5.65 8.50 0.28
C VAL A 177 -6.96 8.69 -0.46
N ALA A 178 -7.57 9.85 -0.28
CA ALA A 178 -8.85 10.22 -0.88
C ALA A 178 -8.57 11.30 -1.94
N THR A 179 -7.99 10.91 -3.08
CA THR A 179 -7.70 11.88 -4.14
C THR A 179 -8.96 12.19 -4.95
N PRO A 180 -9.33 13.47 -5.13
CA PRO A 180 -10.27 13.84 -6.17
C PRO A 180 -9.62 13.59 -7.54
N THR A 181 -10.05 12.54 -8.23
CA THR A 181 -9.80 12.16 -9.63
C THR A 181 -8.41 12.48 -10.22
N GLY A 182 -7.62 11.43 -10.49
CA GLY A 182 -6.61 11.44 -11.58
C GLY A 182 -5.26 12.06 -11.27
N THR A 183 -4.70 11.84 -10.07
CA THR A 183 -3.34 12.27 -9.73
C THR A 183 -2.68 11.29 -8.78
N ASP A 184 -1.49 10.81 -9.16
CA ASP A 184 -0.71 9.82 -8.40
C ASP A 184 -0.19 10.40 -7.08
N LEU A 185 -0.57 9.80 -5.94
CA LEU A 185 0.22 10.02 -4.71
C LEU A 185 1.53 9.25 -4.84
N THR A 186 2.62 9.95 -5.16
CA THR A 186 3.97 9.37 -5.12
C THR A 186 4.61 9.64 -3.77
N ILE A 187 4.87 8.60 -2.98
CA ILE A 187 5.74 8.69 -1.80
C ILE A 187 7.13 8.19 -2.22
N PRO A 188 8.09 9.07 -2.53
CA PRO A 188 9.45 8.65 -2.84
C PRO A 188 10.14 8.21 -1.55
N ALA A 189 10.60 6.97 -1.49
CA ALA A 189 11.52 6.60 -0.42
C ALA A 189 12.97 6.74 -0.87
N ALA A 190 13.68 7.70 -0.31
CA ALA A 190 15.13 7.71 -0.25
C ALA A 190 15.60 7.02 1.05
N GLY A 191 16.04 5.76 0.98
CA GLY A 191 16.55 5.02 2.14
C GLY A 191 16.62 3.50 1.92
N THR A 192 17.40 2.78 2.72
CA THR A 192 17.61 1.32 2.58
C THR A 192 16.38 0.47 2.90
N ASN A 193 15.38 1.00 3.62
CA ASN A 193 14.10 0.32 3.92
C ASN A 193 12.97 1.35 4.16
N SER A 194 11.80 1.14 3.57
CA SER A 194 10.54 1.83 3.88
C SER A 194 9.63 0.90 4.68
N TYR A 195 9.27 1.31 5.89
CA TYR A 195 8.41 0.54 6.75
C TYR A 195 7.05 1.25 6.84
N LEU A 196 6.01 0.64 6.25
CA LEU A 196 4.62 1.08 6.48
C LEU A 196 4.06 0.49 7.78
N GLY A 197 4.87 -0.23 8.56
CA GLY A 197 4.56 -0.65 9.90
C GLY A 197 3.26 -1.41 10.08
N GLN A 198 2.76 -1.44 11.31
CA GLN A 198 1.45 -2.00 11.65
C GLN A 198 0.30 -1.13 11.10
N ALA A 199 0.53 -0.33 10.06
CA ALA A 199 -0.50 0.47 9.45
C ALA A 199 -1.34 -0.36 8.48
N GLY A 200 -2.64 -0.11 8.47
CA GLY A 200 -3.49 -0.47 7.33
C GLY A 200 -3.41 0.66 6.29
N VAL A 201 -3.30 0.30 5.01
CA VAL A 201 -3.40 1.26 3.90
C VAL A 201 -4.71 1.02 3.18
N SER A 202 -5.52 2.06 3.02
CA SER A 202 -6.79 1.99 2.29
C SER A 202 -6.78 3.03 1.17
N VAL A 203 -6.96 2.56 -0.07
CA VAL A 203 -7.13 3.41 -1.25
C VAL A 203 -8.60 3.35 -1.61
N THR A 204 -9.29 4.48 -1.43
CA THR A 204 -10.72 4.61 -1.69
C THR A 204 -11.01 5.93 -2.40
N GLY A 205 -11.75 5.88 -3.51
CA GLY A 205 -12.20 7.07 -4.22
C GLY A 205 -12.80 6.76 -5.58
N THR A 206 -12.86 7.78 -6.45
CA THR A 206 -13.18 7.61 -7.87
C THR A 206 -11.97 8.06 -8.67
N ASN A 207 -11.20 7.11 -9.22
CA ASN A 207 -9.91 7.32 -9.91
C ASN A 207 -8.79 7.74 -8.93
N SER A 208 -8.67 7.03 -7.80
CA SER A 208 -7.55 7.18 -6.88
C SER A 208 -6.41 6.25 -7.28
N ASP A 209 -5.30 6.81 -7.75
CA ASP A 209 -4.06 6.09 -8.05
C ASP A 209 -3.04 6.32 -6.92
N LEU A 210 -2.65 5.25 -6.23
CA LEU A 210 -1.60 5.28 -5.22
C LEU A 210 -0.32 4.63 -5.76
N THR A 211 0.77 5.39 -5.89
CA THR A 211 2.07 4.83 -6.24
C THR A 211 3.05 4.93 -5.07
N LEU A 212 3.32 3.81 -4.42
CA LEU A 212 4.32 3.73 -3.35
C LEU A 212 5.61 3.13 -3.92
N THR A 213 6.67 3.95 -3.99
CA THR A 213 7.97 3.53 -4.51
C THR A 213 9.03 3.61 -3.41
N ALA A 214 9.55 2.46 -2.98
CA ALA A 214 10.63 2.40 -2.00
C ALA A 214 12.00 2.25 -2.65
N GLY A 215 12.95 3.15 -2.34
CA GLY A 215 14.37 3.05 -2.72
C GLY A 215 15.14 1.91 -2.05
N GLY A 216 14.48 1.13 -1.17
CA GLY A 216 14.97 -0.07 -0.49
C GLY A 216 13.89 -1.17 -0.38
N ALA A 217 13.83 -1.90 0.74
CA ALA A 217 12.72 -2.85 0.96
C ALA A 217 11.46 -2.13 1.42
N LEU A 218 10.27 -2.50 0.93
CA LEU A 218 8.99 -2.05 1.45
C LEU A 218 8.37 -3.18 2.28
N SER A 219 7.99 -2.89 3.53
CA SER A 219 7.34 -3.86 4.41
C SER A 219 5.97 -3.40 4.90
N TYR A 220 4.98 -4.28 4.81
CA TYR A 220 3.58 -4.07 5.20
C TYR A 220 3.21 -4.92 6.41
N GLY A 221 2.70 -4.30 7.49
CA GLY A 221 2.38 -5.00 8.74
C GLY A 221 0.92 -5.39 8.94
N ARG A 222 -0.03 -4.85 8.18
CA ARG A 222 -1.47 -5.18 8.25
C ARG A 222 -2.10 -5.23 6.86
N SER A 223 -3.30 -4.69 6.69
CA SER A 223 -4.11 -4.90 5.49
C SER A 223 -3.92 -3.76 4.47
N LEU A 224 -3.83 -4.13 3.20
CA LEU A 224 -4.01 -3.23 2.07
C LEU A 224 -5.41 -3.44 1.49
N SER A 225 -6.20 -2.38 1.36
CA SER A 225 -7.50 -2.42 0.70
C SER A 225 -7.49 -1.43 -0.47
N VAL A 226 -7.89 -1.87 -1.66
CA VAL A 226 -8.11 -1.02 -2.84
C VAL A 226 -9.53 -1.25 -3.30
N SER A 227 -10.34 -0.19 -3.40
CA SER A 227 -11.76 -0.33 -3.76
C SER A 227 -12.21 0.73 -4.76
N GLY A 228 -12.75 0.31 -5.91
CA GLY A 228 -13.28 1.21 -6.96
C GLY A 228 -12.92 0.70 -8.36
N SER A 229 -13.79 0.90 -9.36
CA SER A 229 -13.60 0.30 -10.71
C SER A 229 -12.46 0.90 -11.52
N THR A 230 -11.96 2.05 -11.09
CA THR A 230 -10.88 2.81 -11.72
C THR A 230 -9.79 3.15 -10.72
N ASP A 231 -9.89 2.63 -9.50
CA ASP A 231 -8.90 2.86 -8.46
C ASP A 231 -7.76 1.85 -8.65
N SER A 232 -6.53 2.36 -8.60
CA SER A 232 -5.35 1.54 -8.72
C SER A 232 -4.35 1.81 -7.60
N ALA A 233 -3.61 0.78 -7.21
CA ALA A 233 -2.46 0.93 -6.35
C ALA A 233 -1.27 0.22 -6.98
N THR A 234 -0.14 0.91 -7.08
CA THR A 234 1.13 0.32 -7.49
C THR A 234 2.08 0.35 -6.30
N LEU A 235 2.54 -0.84 -5.91
CA LEU A 235 3.59 -1.01 -4.92
C LEU A 235 4.88 -1.44 -5.62
N SER A 236 5.91 -0.61 -5.52
CA SER A 236 7.24 -0.91 -6.04
C SER A 236 8.31 -0.74 -4.97
N ALA A 237 9.27 -1.67 -4.94
CA ALA A 237 10.42 -1.61 -4.04
C ALA A 237 11.69 -2.00 -4.80
N THR A 238 12.80 -1.29 -4.57
CA THR A 238 14.07 -1.55 -5.24
C THR A 238 14.74 -2.86 -4.84
N THR A 239 14.36 -3.42 -3.68
CA THR A 239 14.84 -4.72 -3.18
C THR A 239 13.68 -5.68 -2.94
N ASN A 240 13.08 -5.69 -1.74
CA ASN A 240 12.06 -6.66 -1.35
C ASN A 240 10.72 -6.00 -1.07
N LEU A 241 9.64 -6.62 -1.55
CA LEU A 241 8.28 -6.40 -1.06
C LEU A 241 8.00 -7.50 -0.03
N SER A 242 7.91 -7.13 1.26
CA SER A 242 7.65 -8.06 2.36
C SER A 242 6.38 -7.71 3.11
N TRP A 243 5.73 -8.71 3.67
CA TRP A 243 4.50 -8.52 4.43
C TRP A 243 4.56 -9.32 5.72
N SER A 244 3.89 -8.83 6.76
CA SER A 244 3.74 -9.57 8.01
C SER A 244 2.77 -10.74 7.84
N SER A 245 2.86 -11.71 8.73
CA SER A 245 1.93 -12.85 8.79
C SER A 245 0.49 -12.47 9.16
N THR A 246 0.25 -11.22 9.58
CA THR A 246 -1.09 -10.71 9.92
C THR A 246 -1.64 -9.78 8.85
N ALA A 247 -0.91 -9.60 7.75
CA ALA A 247 -1.34 -8.78 6.64
C ALA A 247 -2.43 -9.45 5.80
N SER A 248 -3.22 -8.65 5.08
CA SER A 248 -4.17 -9.13 4.07
C SER A 248 -4.28 -8.15 2.91
N ILE A 249 -4.71 -8.63 1.74
CA ILE A 249 -5.02 -7.80 0.59
C ILE A 249 -6.53 -7.91 0.33
N SER A 250 -7.23 -6.78 0.16
CA SER A 250 -8.61 -6.74 -0.32
C SER A 250 -8.69 -5.91 -1.60
N LEU A 251 -9.28 -6.48 -2.65
CA LEU A 251 -9.51 -5.83 -3.94
C LEU A 251 -11.01 -5.87 -4.23
N ASP A 252 -11.62 -4.70 -4.33
CA ASP A 252 -13.06 -4.54 -4.45
C ASP A 252 -13.44 -3.66 -5.64
N ASN A 253 -14.61 -3.92 -6.19
CA ASN A 253 -15.25 -3.12 -7.23
C ASN A 253 -14.46 -2.99 -8.54
N GLY A 254 -13.59 -3.94 -8.88
CA GLY A 254 -12.75 -3.87 -10.09
C GLY A 254 -11.39 -3.18 -9.88
N ALA A 255 -11.04 -2.88 -8.62
CA ALA A 255 -9.77 -2.25 -8.28
C ALA A 255 -8.56 -3.04 -8.78
N THR A 256 -7.48 -2.35 -9.14
CA THR A 256 -6.23 -2.97 -9.57
C THR A 256 -5.10 -2.73 -8.57
N LEU A 257 -4.41 -3.79 -8.15
CA LEU A 257 -3.18 -3.72 -7.38
C LEU A 257 -2.02 -4.29 -8.20
N THR A 258 -1.03 -3.46 -8.51
CA THR A 258 0.20 -3.88 -9.19
C THR A 258 1.34 -3.99 -8.19
N LEU A 259 1.99 -5.16 -8.14
CA LEU A 259 3.15 -5.43 -7.32
C LEU A 259 4.38 -5.59 -8.22
N THR A 260 5.27 -4.59 -8.20
CA THR A 260 6.47 -4.57 -9.05
C THR A 260 7.73 -4.63 -8.17
N PRO A 261 8.27 -5.81 -7.83
CA PRO A 261 9.60 -5.89 -7.25
C PRO A 261 10.63 -5.44 -8.30
N ASN A 262 11.62 -4.65 -7.89
CA ASN A 262 12.62 -4.15 -8.83
C ASN A 262 13.51 -5.28 -9.34
N ALA A 263 13.57 -5.36 -10.66
CA ALA A 263 14.23 -6.40 -11.39
C ALA A 263 15.71 -6.11 -11.69
N GLY A 264 16.36 -5.30 -10.86
CA GLY A 264 17.78 -4.94 -11.01
C GLY A 264 18.76 -6.01 -10.52
N GLY A 265 18.28 -7.08 -9.88
CA GLY A 265 19.12 -8.19 -9.40
C GLY A 265 19.27 -9.27 -10.47
N ASP A 266 20.50 -9.76 -10.64
CA ASP A 266 20.83 -10.98 -11.39
C ASP A 266 19.75 -12.07 -11.17
N PRO A 267 19.07 -12.57 -12.22
CA PRO A 267 18.08 -13.65 -12.12
C PRO A 267 18.61 -14.93 -11.45
N GLN A 268 19.93 -15.14 -11.46
CA GLN A 268 20.59 -16.26 -10.79
C GLN A 268 20.91 -15.97 -9.32
N ASN A 269 20.84 -14.71 -8.89
CA ASN A 269 21.01 -14.26 -7.52
C ASN A 269 20.02 -13.13 -7.17
N PRO A 270 18.69 -13.41 -7.18
CA PRO A 270 17.68 -12.38 -7.01
C PRO A 270 17.75 -11.87 -5.58
N SER A 271 18.33 -10.69 -5.40
CA SER A 271 18.30 -9.99 -4.10
C SER A 271 16.98 -9.23 -3.90
N GLY A 272 16.05 -9.33 -4.86
CA GLY A 272 14.71 -8.77 -4.80
C GLY A 272 13.64 -9.83 -5.10
N TYR A 273 12.88 -10.21 -4.07
CA TYR A 273 11.73 -11.09 -4.20
C TYR A 273 10.47 -10.40 -3.69
N LEU A 274 9.34 -10.79 -4.28
CA LEU A 274 8.04 -10.58 -3.68
C LEU A 274 7.78 -11.73 -2.68
N GLN A 275 7.84 -11.43 -1.39
CA GLN A 275 7.55 -12.41 -0.34
C GLN A 275 6.13 -12.17 0.19
N LEU A 276 5.14 -12.81 -0.43
CA LEU A 276 3.72 -12.73 -0.04
C LEU A 276 3.31 -13.83 0.96
N ALA A 277 4.23 -14.24 1.83
CA ALA A 277 4.09 -15.43 2.65
C ALA A 277 2.78 -15.50 3.44
N SER A 278 1.86 -16.36 2.99
CA SER A 278 0.60 -16.66 3.68
C SER A 278 -0.35 -15.46 3.84
N ILE A 279 -0.25 -14.45 2.98
CA ILE A 279 -1.16 -13.30 3.02
C ILE A 279 -2.53 -13.71 2.43
N PRO A 280 -3.62 -13.59 3.20
CA PRO A 280 -4.96 -13.76 2.66
C PRO A 280 -5.25 -12.67 1.63
N ILE A 281 -5.73 -13.08 0.46
CA ILE A 281 -6.20 -12.18 -0.60
C ILE A 281 -7.71 -12.33 -0.70
N THR A 282 -8.44 -11.23 -0.64
CA THR A 282 -9.88 -11.19 -0.84
C THR A 282 -10.18 -10.36 -2.07
N PHE A 283 -10.73 -10.96 -3.11
CA PHE A 283 -11.42 -10.25 -4.17
C PHE A 283 -12.88 -10.11 -3.72
N GLY A 284 -13.32 -8.93 -3.32
CA GLY A 284 -14.66 -8.75 -2.81
C GLY A 284 -15.69 -8.49 -3.92
N VAL A 285 -16.61 -7.55 -3.71
CA VAL A 285 -17.77 -7.35 -4.60
C VAL A 285 -17.30 -6.82 -5.96
N ASN A 286 -17.79 -7.39 -7.07
CA ASN A 286 -17.32 -7.14 -8.44
C ASN A 286 -15.82 -7.41 -8.70
N GLY A 287 -15.15 -8.16 -7.83
CA GLY A 287 -13.77 -8.60 -8.06
C GLY A 287 -12.74 -7.46 -8.07
N GLY A 288 -11.65 -7.68 -8.78
CA GLY A 288 -10.49 -6.80 -8.87
C GLY A 288 -9.34 -7.51 -9.56
N THR A 289 -8.24 -6.81 -9.83
CA THR A 289 -7.06 -7.33 -10.51
C THR A 289 -5.84 -7.23 -9.62
N LEU A 290 -5.21 -8.36 -9.29
CA LEU A 290 -3.88 -8.42 -8.69
C LEU A 290 -2.85 -8.67 -9.80
N ASN A 291 -2.12 -7.64 -10.20
CA ASN A 291 -1.02 -7.76 -11.13
C ASN A 291 0.29 -8.03 -10.37
N VAL A 292 0.90 -9.19 -10.62
CA VAL A 292 2.21 -9.60 -10.07
C VAL A 292 3.28 -9.73 -11.17
N ASP A 293 3.12 -9.00 -12.26
CA ASP A 293 4.04 -8.98 -13.41
C ASP A 293 5.49 -8.77 -12.98
N GLY A 294 6.37 -9.64 -13.48
CA GLY A 294 7.80 -9.60 -13.17
C GLY A 294 8.16 -9.99 -11.73
N ALA A 295 7.19 -10.28 -10.87
CA ALA A 295 7.48 -10.74 -9.52
C ALA A 295 7.99 -12.19 -9.53
N MET A 296 9.26 -12.36 -9.17
CA MET A 296 9.81 -13.69 -8.94
C MET A 296 9.40 -14.19 -7.55
N PHE A 297 8.75 -15.36 -7.49
CA PHE A 297 8.59 -16.13 -6.27
C PHE A 297 9.79 -17.07 -6.15
N PRO A 298 10.53 -17.11 -5.01
CA PRO A 298 11.65 -18.01 -4.87
C PRO A 298 11.21 -19.46 -5.03
N LYS A 299 12.01 -20.29 -5.71
CA LYS A 299 11.75 -21.74 -5.83
C LYS A 299 11.82 -22.37 -4.43
N GLY A 300 10.66 -22.78 -3.89
CA GLY A 300 10.53 -23.26 -2.50
C GLY A 300 10.31 -22.16 -1.46
N GLY A 301 10.20 -20.90 -1.90
CA GLY A 301 9.81 -19.75 -1.10
C GLY A 301 8.29 -19.58 -1.01
N ASN A 302 7.89 -18.71 -0.07
CA ASN A 302 6.55 -18.64 0.45
C ASN A 302 5.48 -18.28 -0.58
N ASN A 303 4.32 -18.90 -0.38
CA ASN A 303 3.19 -18.92 -1.29
C ASN A 303 2.26 -17.73 -1.05
N LEU A 304 1.44 -17.39 -2.06
CA LEU A 304 0.22 -16.63 -1.82
C LEU A 304 -0.61 -17.36 -0.76
N GLY A 305 -1.14 -16.61 0.22
CA GLY A 305 -2.03 -17.15 1.23
C GLY A 305 -3.42 -17.49 0.66
N PRO A 306 -4.39 -17.79 1.52
CA PRO A 306 -5.73 -18.19 1.07
C PRO A 306 -6.37 -17.08 0.23
N VAL A 307 -6.94 -17.45 -0.93
CA VAL A 307 -7.62 -16.53 -1.84
C VAL A 307 -9.13 -16.72 -1.71
N THR A 308 -9.85 -15.65 -1.36
CA THR A 308 -11.31 -15.60 -1.30
C THR A 308 -11.85 -14.74 -2.44
N VAL A 309 -12.88 -15.20 -3.16
CA VAL A 309 -13.49 -14.46 -4.28
C VAL A 309 -14.99 -14.28 -4.05
N ASN A 310 -15.40 -13.14 -3.48
CA ASN A 310 -16.78 -12.80 -3.18
C ASN A 310 -17.46 -11.97 -4.29
N SER A 311 -17.09 -12.19 -5.55
CA SER A 311 -17.66 -11.47 -6.68
C SER A 311 -18.99 -12.11 -7.13
N ALA A 312 -20.07 -11.77 -6.43
CA ALA A 312 -21.42 -12.25 -6.74
C ALA A 312 -21.98 -11.81 -8.12
N SER A 313 -21.28 -10.94 -8.84
CA SER A 313 -21.78 -10.18 -10.00
C SER A 313 -21.19 -10.56 -11.36
N GLY A 314 -20.48 -11.69 -11.46
CA GLY A 314 -19.97 -12.21 -12.74
C GLY A 314 -18.62 -11.63 -13.19
N THR A 315 -18.12 -10.59 -12.55
CA THR A 315 -16.73 -10.13 -12.75
C THR A 315 -15.77 -11.03 -11.96
N PRO A 316 -14.78 -11.68 -12.59
CA PRO A 316 -13.85 -12.54 -11.86
C PRO A 316 -12.93 -11.72 -10.94
N GLY A 317 -12.46 -12.34 -9.86
CA GLY A 317 -11.20 -11.93 -9.26
C GLY A 317 -10.08 -12.34 -10.21
N LYS A 318 -9.19 -11.43 -10.57
CA LYS A 318 -8.19 -11.64 -11.62
C LYS A 318 -6.78 -11.57 -11.05
N ILE A 319 -5.93 -12.53 -11.38
CA ILE A 319 -4.49 -12.49 -11.10
C ILE A 319 -3.76 -12.46 -12.43
N VAL A 320 -2.94 -11.43 -12.65
CA VAL A 320 -2.15 -11.26 -13.88
C VAL A 320 -0.70 -11.57 -13.59
N SER A 321 -0.09 -12.40 -14.43
CA SER A 321 1.35 -12.61 -14.44
C SER A 321 1.89 -12.82 -15.86
N SER A 322 2.97 -12.10 -16.13
CA SER A 322 3.83 -12.27 -17.28
C SER A 322 5.21 -12.76 -16.85
N GLN A 323 5.83 -13.62 -17.67
CA GLN A 323 7.23 -13.97 -17.48
C GLN A 323 8.11 -12.72 -17.61
N TYR A 324 9.10 -12.61 -16.73
CA TYR A 324 10.07 -11.51 -16.79
C TYR A 324 10.81 -11.50 -18.15
N PRO A 325 10.75 -10.41 -18.93
CA PRO A 325 11.40 -10.33 -20.23
C PRO A 325 12.92 -10.52 -20.09
N GLY A 326 13.48 -11.50 -20.81
CA GLY A 326 14.94 -11.70 -20.90
C GLY A 326 15.50 -12.89 -20.13
N ILE A 327 14.69 -13.64 -19.38
CA ILE A 327 15.12 -14.92 -18.79
C ILE A 327 14.68 -16.06 -19.71
N GLN A 328 15.59 -16.52 -20.57
CA GLN A 328 15.41 -17.78 -21.28
C GLN A 328 15.43 -18.93 -20.25
N PRO A 329 14.43 -19.82 -20.22
CA PRO A 329 14.50 -20.98 -19.35
C PRO A 329 15.70 -21.83 -19.77
N THR A 330 16.58 -22.17 -18.83
CA THR A 330 17.69 -23.08 -19.13
C THR A 330 17.13 -24.49 -19.33
N ASN A 331 17.65 -25.19 -20.34
CA ASN A 331 17.18 -26.50 -20.80
C ASN A 331 16.69 -27.41 -19.67
N GLY A 332 15.37 -27.64 -19.63
CA GLY A 332 14.72 -28.61 -18.73
C GLY A 332 13.95 -28.02 -17.54
N ALA A 333 14.06 -26.71 -17.27
CA ALA A 333 13.25 -26.02 -16.27
C ALA A 333 12.11 -25.22 -16.93
N TRP A 334 10.88 -25.42 -16.46
CA TRP A 334 9.74 -24.54 -16.81
C TRP A 334 10.03 -23.12 -16.31
N GLY A 335 9.51 -22.11 -17.01
CA GLY A 335 9.83 -20.68 -16.85
C GLY A 335 9.99 -20.22 -15.39
N GLN A 336 10.92 -19.29 -15.14
CA GLN A 336 11.32 -18.92 -13.78
C GLN A 336 10.28 -18.09 -13.01
N THR A 337 9.18 -17.70 -13.66
CA THR A 337 8.09 -16.93 -13.04
C THR A 337 6.90 -17.86 -12.81
N PHE A 338 6.65 -18.18 -11.54
CA PHE A 338 5.56 -19.06 -11.11
C PHE A 338 4.61 -18.27 -10.22
N ILE A 339 3.31 -18.29 -10.49
CA ILE A 339 2.31 -18.02 -9.46
C ILE A 339 2.10 -19.33 -8.71
N ARG A 340 2.41 -19.37 -7.41
CA ARG A 340 2.11 -20.51 -6.54
C ARG A 340 1.01 -20.16 -5.56
N LEU A 341 -0.14 -20.78 -5.75
CA LEU A 341 -1.24 -20.76 -4.79
C LEU A 341 -1.19 -22.03 -3.95
N TYR A 342 -0.84 -21.89 -2.68
CA TYR A 342 -0.93 -22.99 -1.74
C TYR A 342 -2.10 -22.80 -0.81
N ASN A 343 -2.98 -23.80 -0.79
CA ASN A 343 -4.09 -23.87 0.13
C ASN A 343 -4.97 -22.63 0.03
N CYS A 344 -5.94 -22.65 -0.89
CA CYS A 344 -6.96 -21.61 -0.95
C CYS A 344 -7.84 -21.55 0.31
N GLY A 345 -7.52 -22.29 1.37
CA GLY A 345 -8.10 -22.16 2.70
C GLY A 345 -9.61 -22.23 2.65
N GLY A 346 -10.15 -23.27 2.00
CA GLY A 346 -11.59 -23.44 1.82
C GLY A 346 -12.26 -22.21 1.23
N SER A 347 -11.69 -21.63 0.17
CA SER A 347 -12.17 -20.47 -0.59
C SER A 347 -13.70 -20.37 -0.57
N GLN A 348 -14.22 -19.53 0.34
CA GLN A 348 -15.66 -19.35 0.63
C GLN A 348 -16.33 -18.39 -0.36
N GLY A 349 -15.84 -18.31 -1.59
CA GLY A 349 -16.24 -17.30 -2.55
C GLY A 349 -17.33 -17.76 -3.50
N THR A 350 -18.26 -16.87 -3.88
CA THR A 350 -19.27 -17.13 -4.92
C THR A 350 -18.83 -16.71 -6.34
N GLY A 351 -17.59 -16.22 -6.51
CA GLY A 351 -17.08 -15.72 -7.79
C GLY A 351 -16.06 -16.64 -8.47
N LEU A 352 -15.82 -16.39 -9.75
CA LEU A 352 -14.79 -17.04 -10.57
C LEU A 352 -13.40 -16.43 -10.28
N LEU A 353 -12.37 -17.25 -10.14
CA LEU A 353 -10.97 -16.81 -10.10
C LEU A 353 -10.32 -16.99 -11.48
N GLU A 354 -9.86 -15.89 -12.07
CA GLU A 354 -9.22 -15.84 -13.39
C GLU A 354 -7.71 -15.61 -13.25
N PHE A 355 -6.93 -16.33 -14.06
CA PHE A 355 -5.49 -16.14 -14.21
C PHE A 355 -5.17 -15.72 -15.65
N ASP A 356 -4.60 -14.54 -15.81
CA ASP A 356 -4.01 -14.12 -17.08
C ASP A 356 -2.53 -14.45 -17.06
N LEU A 357 -2.15 -15.43 -17.89
CA LEU A 357 -0.83 -16.03 -17.93
C LEU A 357 -0.22 -15.77 -19.31
N THR A 358 0.68 -14.80 -19.36
CA THR A 358 1.34 -14.41 -20.62
C THR A 358 2.84 -14.70 -20.59
N ASN A 359 3.45 -14.72 -21.76
CA ASN A 359 4.91 -14.86 -21.93
C ASN A 359 5.52 -16.16 -21.36
N GLY A 360 4.75 -17.24 -21.16
CA GLY A 360 5.26 -18.49 -20.56
C GLY A 360 5.01 -18.61 -19.05
N ALA A 361 4.25 -17.69 -18.45
CA ALA A 361 3.89 -17.71 -17.03
C ALA A 361 3.15 -19.00 -16.64
N LEU A 362 3.45 -19.51 -15.44
CA LEU A 362 2.89 -20.75 -14.91
C LEU A 362 2.10 -20.48 -13.61
N ALA A 363 0.83 -20.87 -13.59
CA ALA A 363 0.05 -21.00 -12.37
C ALA A 363 0.13 -22.42 -11.81
N GLU A 364 0.70 -22.56 -10.61
CA GLU A 364 0.72 -23.77 -9.80
C GLU A 364 -0.31 -23.66 -8.68
N ILE A 365 -1.31 -24.56 -8.67
CA ILE A 365 -2.36 -24.58 -7.65
C ILE A 365 -2.25 -25.85 -6.80
N ASN A 366 -2.13 -25.67 -5.48
CA ASN A 366 -2.08 -26.76 -4.50
C ASN A 366 -3.28 -26.71 -3.57
N ALA A 367 -4.03 -27.83 -3.49
CA ALA A 367 -5.11 -28.08 -2.54
C ALA A 367 -6.10 -26.91 -2.38
N CYS A 368 -6.93 -26.70 -3.39
CA CYS A 368 -7.91 -25.63 -3.43
C CYS A 368 -9.33 -26.20 -3.55
N ASP A 369 -10.27 -25.65 -2.79
CA ASP A 369 -11.70 -25.96 -2.91
C ASP A 369 -12.42 -24.72 -3.45
N GLN A 370 -12.59 -24.60 -4.77
CA GLN A 370 -13.31 -23.47 -5.38
C GLN A 370 -14.72 -23.86 -5.78
N SER A 371 -15.70 -23.09 -5.30
CA SER A 371 -17.12 -23.39 -5.52
C SER A 371 -17.58 -23.06 -6.95
N ASN A 372 -17.09 -21.97 -7.54
CA ASN A 372 -17.54 -21.48 -8.86
C ASN A 372 -16.55 -21.76 -10.00
N GLY A 373 -15.29 -22.04 -9.67
CA GLY A 373 -14.32 -22.55 -10.63
C GLY A 373 -13.10 -21.68 -10.83
N PHE A 374 -12.35 -22.02 -11.86
CA PHE A 374 -11.17 -21.32 -12.32
C PHE A 374 -11.24 -21.05 -13.81
N ARG A 375 -10.69 -19.92 -14.24
CA ARG A 375 -10.40 -19.64 -15.64
C ARG A 375 -8.92 -19.33 -15.82
N PHE A 376 -8.30 -19.90 -16.84
CA PHE A 376 -6.93 -19.62 -17.22
C PHE A 376 -6.92 -19.06 -18.64
N VAL A 377 -6.38 -17.86 -18.79
CA VAL A 377 -6.28 -17.12 -20.04
C VAL A 377 -4.81 -17.09 -20.44
N GLY A 378 -4.49 -17.73 -21.55
CA GLY A 378 -3.16 -17.78 -22.13
C GLY A 378 -2.88 -16.62 -23.09
N VAL A 379 -1.93 -16.84 -24.01
CA VAL A 379 -1.53 -15.85 -25.03
C VAL A 379 -2.40 -15.98 -26.28
N ASP A 380 -3.05 -14.88 -26.69
CA ASP A 380 -3.81 -14.83 -27.94
C ASP A 380 -2.90 -15.03 -29.15
N GLY A 381 -3.34 -15.85 -30.11
CA GLY A 381 -2.53 -16.26 -31.27
C GLY A 381 -1.31 -17.13 -30.95
N GLY A 382 -1.16 -17.60 -29.71
CA GLY A 382 -0.03 -18.39 -29.26
C GLY A 382 0.01 -19.83 -29.78
N ASP A 383 1.13 -20.52 -29.56
CA ASP A 383 1.39 -21.89 -30.03
C ASP A 383 1.72 -22.84 -28.87
N VAL A 384 0.82 -23.79 -28.62
CA VAL A 384 0.97 -24.80 -27.57
C VAL A 384 1.90 -25.95 -27.94
N SER A 385 2.28 -26.07 -29.22
CA SER A 385 3.22 -27.09 -29.71
C SER A 385 4.67 -26.76 -29.40
N GLY A 386 4.95 -25.50 -29.05
CA GLY A 386 6.24 -25.07 -28.56
C GLY A 386 6.65 -25.84 -27.30
N ASP A 387 7.94 -26.11 -27.17
CA ASP A 387 8.49 -26.79 -26.00
C ASP A 387 8.34 -25.93 -24.72
N SER A 388 8.92 -26.39 -23.61
CA SER A 388 8.90 -25.67 -22.33
C SER A 388 9.54 -24.26 -22.38
N LEU A 389 10.12 -23.87 -23.52
CA LEU A 389 10.73 -22.56 -23.76
C LEU A 389 9.83 -21.60 -24.54
N SER A 390 8.67 -22.05 -25.05
CA SER A 390 7.73 -21.15 -25.72
C SER A 390 7.23 -20.05 -24.76
N HIS A 391 7.31 -18.81 -25.22
CA HIS A 391 6.75 -17.64 -24.55
C HIS A 391 5.31 -17.36 -24.99
N ASP A 392 4.87 -17.92 -26.11
CA ASP A 392 3.55 -17.65 -26.67
C ASP A 392 2.49 -18.59 -26.08
N VAL A 393 2.58 -18.89 -24.78
CA VAL A 393 1.68 -19.85 -24.11
C VAL A 393 1.54 -19.53 -22.62
N GLY A 394 0.33 -19.63 -22.07
CA GLY A 394 0.08 -19.65 -20.63
C GLY A 394 0.14 -21.09 -20.10
N ARG A 395 0.53 -21.29 -18.84
CA ARG A 395 0.71 -22.64 -18.29
C ARG A 395 -0.04 -22.85 -16.98
N PHE A 396 -0.70 -23.99 -16.85
CA PHE A 396 -1.37 -24.40 -15.62
C PHE A 396 -0.83 -25.76 -15.15
N ALA A 397 -0.55 -25.89 -13.86
CA ALA A 397 -0.25 -27.17 -13.24
C ALA A 397 -0.92 -27.30 -11.86
N PRO A 398 -1.71 -28.36 -11.59
CA PRO A 398 -1.92 -28.79 -10.21
C PRO A 398 -0.58 -29.19 -9.61
N TYR A 399 -0.22 -28.68 -8.43
CA TYR A 399 1.02 -29.06 -7.75
C TYR A 399 0.70 -29.58 -6.36
N PHE A 400 1.02 -30.84 -6.08
CA PHE A 400 0.84 -31.41 -4.75
C PHE A 400 2.15 -31.98 -4.22
N THR A 401 2.55 -31.55 -3.02
CA THR A 401 3.59 -32.22 -2.24
C THR A 401 2.94 -33.35 -1.41
N GLY A 402 2.30 -34.33 -2.06
CA GLY A 402 1.64 -35.46 -1.37
C GLY A 402 0.27 -35.84 -1.95
N THR A 403 -0.63 -36.37 -1.09
CA THR A 403 -1.98 -36.83 -1.45
C THR A 403 -3.00 -35.69 -1.59
N GLY A 404 -2.55 -34.53 -2.04
CA GLY A 404 -3.45 -33.38 -2.20
C GLY A 404 -4.49 -33.67 -3.28
N VAL A 405 -5.71 -33.18 -3.04
CA VAL A 405 -6.80 -33.19 -4.00
C VAL A 405 -7.16 -31.74 -4.30
N LEU A 406 -7.25 -31.41 -5.58
CA LEU A 406 -7.82 -30.14 -6.04
C LEU A 406 -9.29 -30.42 -6.34
N ASN A 407 -10.21 -29.89 -5.52
CA ASN A 407 -11.63 -30.04 -5.76
C ASN A 407 -12.18 -28.76 -6.40
N ILE A 408 -12.60 -28.88 -7.65
CA ILE A 408 -13.25 -27.78 -8.36
C ILE A 408 -14.73 -28.13 -8.43
N ALA A 409 -15.54 -27.48 -7.59
CA ALA A 409 -16.98 -27.70 -7.61
C ALA A 409 -17.65 -26.98 -8.79
N GLY A 410 -17.03 -25.92 -9.32
CA GLY A 410 -17.50 -25.15 -10.47
C GLY A 410 -16.84 -25.55 -11.80
N VAL A 411 -16.61 -24.59 -12.69
CA VAL A 411 -16.01 -24.83 -14.01
C VAL A 411 -14.47 -24.77 -13.98
N LEU A 412 -13.81 -25.51 -14.86
CA LEU A 412 -12.39 -25.31 -15.17
C LEU A 412 -12.28 -24.88 -16.64
N GLU A 413 -11.99 -23.60 -16.86
CA GLU A 413 -11.98 -22.98 -18.18
C GLU A 413 -10.54 -22.65 -18.65
N PHE A 414 -10.28 -22.93 -19.92
CA PHE A 414 -9.05 -22.54 -20.61
C PHE A 414 -9.39 -21.68 -21.82
N GLU A 415 -8.67 -20.58 -21.99
CA GLU A 415 -8.81 -19.61 -23.08
C GLU A 415 -7.44 -19.31 -23.67
N ASN A 416 -7.39 -19.08 -24.97
CA ASN A 416 -6.16 -18.82 -25.74
C ASN A 416 -5.14 -19.99 -25.68
N ALA A 417 -3.88 -19.75 -26.04
CA ALA A 417 -2.84 -20.78 -26.03
C ALA A 417 -2.47 -21.17 -24.59
N MET A 418 -2.86 -22.38 -24.18
CA MET A 418 -2.66 -22.91 -22.84
C MET A 418 -1.99 -24.29 -22.84
N GLN A 419 -1.01 -24.49 -21.96
CA GLN A 419 -0.44 -25.80 -21.65
C GLN A 419 -0.88 -26.23 -20.25
N VAL A 420 -1.52 -27.40 -20.17
CA VAL A 420 -1.96 -28.01 -18.92
C VAL A 420 -1.04 -29.18 -18.59
N ASN A 421 -0.31 -29.04 -17.48
CA ASN A 421 0.69 -29.99 -17.03
C ASN A 421 0.21 -30.67 -15.76
N ALA A 422 -0.05 -31.98 -15.80
CA ALA A 422 -0.27 -32.73 -14.57
C ALA A 422 1.06 -32.89 -13.80
N TYR A 423 1.17 -32.26 -12.63
CA TYR A 423 2.16 -32.63 -11.63
C TYR A 423 1.55 -33.64 -10.65
N VAL A 424 2.39 -34.40 -9.96
CA VAL A 424 2.04 -35.48 -9.02
C VAL A 424 0.80 -35.14 -8.17
N GLY A 425 -0.26 -35.97 -8.23
CA GLY A 425 -1.49 -35.88 -7.41
C GLY A 425 -2.76 -36.17 -8.20
N SER A 426 -3.94 -35.98 -7.57
CA SER A 426 -5.26 -36.19 -8.20
C SER A 426 -6.05 -34.88 -8.25
N ILE A 427 -6.66 -34.59 -9.39
CA ILE A 427 -7.64 -33.50 -9.53
C ILE A 427 -9.03 -34.12 -9.57
N THR A 428 -9.95 -33.59 -8.76
CA THR A 428 -11.37 -33.94 -8.83
C THR A 428 -12.12 -32.71 -9.33
N ILE A 429 -12.77 -32.83 -10.48
CA ILE A 429 -13.59 -31.75 -11.06
C ILE A 429 -15.03 -32.22 -11.01
N ALA A 430 -15.88 -31.53 -10.26
CA ALA A 430 -17.26 -31.95 -10.05
C ALA A 430 -18.17 -31.68 -11.25
N ASN A 431 -17.86 -30.63 -12.04
CA ASN A 431 -18.65 -30.23 -13.20
C ASN A 431 -17.88 -30.46 -14.52
N ALA A 432 -17.42 -29.39 -15.17
CA ALA A 432 -16.95 -29.43 -16.55
C ALA A 432 -15.55 -28.80 -16.69
N ILE A 433 -14.75 -29.43 -17.54
CA ILE A 433 -13.57 -28.82 -18.16
C ILE A 433 -14.02 -28.23 -19.51
N SER A 434 -13.74 -26.97 -19.75
CA SER A 434 -14.09 -26.29 -21.00
C SER A 434 -12.88 -25.59 -21.60
N VAL A 435 -12.69 -25.75 -22.91
CA VAL A 435 -11.80 -24.89 -23.70
C VAL A 435 -12.70 -23.86 -24.37
N VAL A 436 -12.65 -22.62 -23.87
CA VAL A 436 -13.50 -21.50 -24.30
C VAL A 436 -13.05 -21.02 -25.68
N SER A 437 -11.74 -20.91 -25.88
CA SER A 437 -11.12 -20.41 -27.11
C SER A 437 -9.66 -20.88 -27.20
N GLY A 438 -9.04 -20.74 -28.39
CA GLY A 438 -7.62 -21.04 -28.59
C GLY A 438 -7.26 -22.53 -28.63
N GLN A 439 -5.97 -22.81 -28.46
CA GLN A 439 -5.46 -24.18 -28.38
C GLN A 439 -5.09 -24.48 -26.92
N THR A 440 -5.56 -25.61 -26.40
CA THR A 440 -5.13 -26.11 -25.09
C THR A 440 -4.47 -27.47 -25.26
N ALA A 441 -3.19 -27.57 -24.91
CA ALA A 441 -2.46 -28.84 -24.89
C ALA A 441 -2.46 -29.43 -23.49
N PHE A 442 -3.01 -30.64 -23.35
CA PHE A 442 -2.90 -31.42 -22.13
C PHE A 442 -1.67 -32.33 -22.26
N SER A 443 -0.52 -31.84 -21.80
CA SER A 443 0.75 -32.57 -21.85
C SER A 443 1.18 -33.00 -20.45
N GLY A 444 0.96 -34.26 -20.11
CA GLY A 444 1.60 -34.84 -18.93
C GLY A 444 3.10 -35.07 -19.22
N ARG A 445 4.01 -34.41 -18.50
CA ARG A 445 5.41 -34.86 -18.48
C ARG A 445 5.45 -36.14 -17.65
N THR A 446 5.50 -37.29 -18.32
CA THR A 446 5.45 -38.65 -17.74
C THR A 446 6.69 -39.03 -16.91
N SER A 447 7.46 -38.07 -16.39
CA SER A 447 8.72 -38.36 -15.70
C SER A 447 8.58 -38.71 -14.21
N ALA A 448 7.38 -38.66 -13.60
CA ALA A 448 7.13 -39.19 -12.27
C ALA A 448 5.66 -39.57 -12.09
N SER A 449 5.38 -40.84 -11.72
CA SER A 449 4.10 -41.45 -11.32
C SER A 449 2.82 -40.75 -11.81
N ALA A 450 2.20 -41.32 -12.85
CA ALA A 450 0.97 -40.83 -13.45
C ALA A 450 -0.11 -40.50 -12.40
N GLY A 451 -0.40 -39.22 -12.24
CA GLY A 451 -1.70 -38.78 -11.73
C GLY A 451 -2.75 -39.03 -12.82
N THR A 452 -3.90 -39.54 -12.43
CA THR A 452 -5.05 -39.69 -13.33
C THR A 452 -5.81 -38.37 -13.37
N LEU A 453 -6.02 -37.79 -14.55
CA LEU A 453 -7.14 -36.89 -14.78
C LEU A 453 -8.36 -37.79 -14.97
N SER A 454 -9.22 -37.86 -13.95
CA SER A 454 -10.47 -38.63 -13.96
C SER A 454 -11.66 -37.73 -14.23
#